data_AF-A0A7G8BM98-F1
#
_entry.id   AF-A0A7G8BM98-F1
#
_cell.length_a   1.000
_cell.length_b   1.000
_cell.length_c   1.000
_cell.angle_alpha   90.00
_cell.angle_beta   90.00
_cell.angle_gamma   90.00
#
_symmetry.space_group_name_H-M   'P 1'
#
loop_
_entity.id
_entity.type
_entity.pdbx_description
1 polymer ?
#
loop_
_entity_poly.entity_id
_entity_poly.type
_entity_poly.pdbx_seq_one_letter_code
_entity_poly.pdbx_strand_id
1 'polypeptide(L)'
;MSSLTPETGQDLSGWVGQQFNLDASTLRSYFYEHREIDAVQHLFRVASSLDSMVVGEPQILGQVKNAYAAGRLGGTIGPHLEKLLQSAFFVAKKVRTETQVGNASVSIASVNRRATLSALNL
;
A
#
# COMPACT_ATOMS: atom_id res chain seq x y z
N MET A 1 -13.78 22.08 -15.96
CA MET A 1 -13.38 21.59 -17.29
C MET A 1 -11.88 21.77 -17.45
N SER A 2 -11.12 20.68 -17.26
CA SER A 2 -9.84 20.42 -17.92
C SER A 2 -9.63 18.91 -17.90
N SER A 3 -9.97 18.33 -19.04
CA SER A 3 -9.51 17.07 -19.63
C SER A 3 -8.61 16.17 -18.78
N LEU A 4 -9.20 15.11 -18.20
CA LEU A 4 -8.55 13.81 -18.21
C LEU A 4 -8.84 13.21 -19.59
N THR A 5 -7.99 13.49 -20.56
CA THR A 5 -7.97 12.71 -21.80
C THR A 5 -7.43 11.31 -21.44
N PRO A 6 -8.20 10.23 -21.68
CA PRO A 6 -7.75 8.87 -21.42
C PRO A 6 -6.86 8.43 -22.58
N GLU A 7 -5.60 8.85 -22.58
CA GLU A 7 -4.69 8.48 -23.68
C GLU A 7 -4.02 7.12 -23.47
N THR A 8 -4.08 6.47 -22.29
CA THR A 8 -3.60 5.05 -22.19
C THR A 8 -4.00 4.23 -20.94
N GLY A 9 -4.72 4.76 -19.96
CA GLY A 9 -5.05 4.01 -18.74
C GLY A 9 -6.55 3.71 -18.65
N GLN A 10 -6.93 2.44 -18.48
CA GLN A 10 -8.31 2.05 -18.22
C GLN A 10 -8.90 2.89 -17.07
N ASP A 11 -10.15 3.35 -17.23
CA ASP A 11 -10.85 4.10 -16.18
C ASP A 11 -11.21 3.16 -15.01
N LEU A 12 -10.29 3.06 -14.04
CA LEU A 12 -10.47 2.25 -12.84
C LEU A 12 -11.61 2.79 -11.98
N SER A 13 -11.82 4.11 -11.94
CA SER A 13 -12.87 4.72 -11.13
C SER A 13 -14.26 4.35 -11.66
N GLY A 14 -14.43 4.37 -12.99
CA GLY A 14 -15.63 3.90 -13.67
C GLY A 14 -15.85 2.40 -13.46
N TRP A 15 -14.81 1.58 -13.58
CA TRP A 15 -14.92 0.14 -13.33
C TRP A 15 -15.32 -0.19 -11.88
N VAL A 16 -14.69 0.44 -10.88
CA VAL A 16 -15.06 0.28 -9.46
C VAL A 16 -16.49 0.76 -9.21
N GLY A 17 -16.88 1.90 -9.79
CA GLY A 17 -18.24 2.43 -9.67
C GLY A 17 -19.28 1.42 -10.18
N GLN A 18 -19.03 0.81 -11.35
CA GLN A 18 -19.91 -0.22 -11.90
C GLN A 18 -19.95 -1.49 -11.04
N GLN A 19 -18.78 -1.97 -10.60
CA GLN A 19 -18.67 -3.23 -9.85
C GLN A 19 -19.36 -3.16 -8.47
N PHE A 20 -19.31 -2.01 -7.81
CA PHE A 20 -19.88 -1.81 -6.47
C PHE A 20 -21.18 -1.00 -6.47
N ASN A 21 -21.72 -0.65 -7.64
CA ASN A 21 -22.91 0.19 -7.81
C ASN A 21 -22.80 1.53 -7.06
N LEU A 22 -21.64 2.17 -7.20
CA LEU A 22 -21.31 3.47 -6.60
C LEU A 22 -21.20 4.53 -7.68
N ASP A 23 -21.58 5.77 -7.34
CA ASP A 23 -21.38 6.90 -8.23
C ASP A 23 -19.90 7.21 -8.39
N ALA A 24 -19.40 7.10 -9.63
CA ALA A 24 -18.02 7.40 -10.00
C ALA A 24 -17.61 8.83 -9.61
N SER A 25 -18.55 9.78 -9.61
CA SER A 25 -18.28 11.16 -9.21
C SER A 25 -17.90 11.27 -7.73
N THR A 26 -18.56 10.47 -6.88
CA THR A 26 -18.29 10.41 -5.43
C THR A 26 -16.96 9.71 -5.15
N LEU A 27 -16.69 8.62 -5.89
CA LEU A 27 -15.46 7.85 -5.77
C LEU A 27 -14.20 8.64 -6.12
N ARG A 28 -14.29 9.54 -7.10
CA ARG A 28 -13.14 10.31 -7.61
C ARG A 28 -12.42 11.13 -6.53
N SER A 29 -13.14 11.58 -5.51
CA SER A 29 -12.59 12.29 -4.35
C SER A 29 -11.73 11.43 -3.42
N TYR A 30 -11.87 10.09 -3.49
CA TYR A 30 -11.15 9.14 -2.64
C TYR A 30 -10.02 8.41 -3.36
N PHE A 31 -9.95 8.53 -4.70
CA PHE A 31 -8.84 8.00 -5.48
C PHE A 31 -7.69 9.01 -5.52
N TYR A 32 -6.48 8.49 -5.38
CA TYR A 32 -5.26 9.21 -5.72
C TYR A 32 -4.49 8.38 -6.75
N GLU A 33 -3.72 9.07 -7.58
CA GLU A 33 -2.95 8.47 -8.66
C GLU A 33 -1.49 8.90 -8.54
N HIS A 34 -0.58 7.95 -8.70
CA HIS A 34 0.85 8.19 -8.88
C HIS A 34 1.28 7.67 -10.25
N ARG A 35 2.20 8.37 -10.91
CA ARG A 35 2.71 8.01 -12.24
C ARG A 35 4.22 7.91 -12.22
N GLU A 36 4.77 7.09 -13.11
CA GLU A 36 6.22 6.96 -13.33
C GLU A 36 7.00 6.73 -12.01
N ILE A 37 7.95 7.61 -11.72
CA ILE A 37 8.82 7.52 -10.55
C ILE A 37 8.04 7.62 -9.23
N ASP A 38 6.97 8.41 -9.18
CA ASP A 38 6.16 8.56 -7.98
C ASP A 38 5.44 7.25 -7.64
N ALA A 39 4.99 6.52 -8.66
CA ALA A 39 4.36 5.21 -8.48
C ALA A 39 5.37 4.18 -7.94
N VAL A 40 6.60 4.20 -8.47
CA VAL A 40 7.69 3.35 -7.99
C VAL A 40 8.03 3.68 -6.54
N GLN A 41 8.23 4.94 -6.21
CA GLN A 41 8.52 5.37 -4.83
C GLN A 41 7.40 4.99 -3.86
N HIS A 42 6.14 5.21 -4.27
CA HIS A 42 4.97 4.84 -3.47
C HIS A 42 4.95 3.34 -3.19
N LEU A 43 5.17 2.48 -4.20
CA LEU A 43 5.22 1.03 -4.00
C LEU A 43 6.31 0.62 -3.00
N PHE A 44 7.49 1.23 -3.06
CA PHE A 44 8.59 0.92 -2.13
C PHE A 44 8.24 1.34 -0.70
N ARG A 45 7.58 2.49 -0.53
CA ARG A 45 7.11 2.97 0.79
C ARG A 45 6.03 2.07 1.37
N VAL A 46 5.05 1.68 0.55
CA VAL A 46 3.97 0.75 0.93
C VAL A 46 4.55 -0.62 1.29
N ALA A 47 5.37 -1.22 0.43
CA ALA A 47 5.96 -2.54 0.69
C ALA A 47 6.85 -2.54 1.95
N SER A 48 7.51 -1.42 2.24
CA SER A 48 8.34 -1.22 3.44
C SER A 48 7.54 -0.80 4.68
N SER A 49 6.21 -0.65 4.58
CA SER A 49 5.32 -0.21 5.66
C SER A 49 5.69 1.16 6.26
N LEU A 50 6.28 2.04 5.45
CA LEU A 50 6.69 3.39 5.88
C LEU A 50 5.53 4.39 5.89
N ASP A 51 4.49 4.13 5.09
CA ASP A 51 3.26 4.94 5.04
C ASP A 51 2.09 4.29 5.81
N SER A 52 2.36 3.32 6.67
CA SER A 52 1.34 2.67 7.49
C SER A 52 1.07 3.47 8.78
N MET A 53 -0.20 3.52 9.20
CA MET A 53 -0.62 4.08 10.50
C MET A 53 0.10 3.39 11.67
N VAL A 54 0.53 2.13 11.47
CA VAL A 54 1.46 1.42 12.34
C VAL A 54 2.70 1.03 11.54
N VAL A 55 3.76 1.79 11.77
CA VAL A 55 5.06 1.59 11.13
C VAL A 55 5.66 0.24 11.58
N GLY A 56 6.09 -0.58 10.63
CA GLY A 56 6.85 -1.82 10.93
C GLY A 56 6.05 -3.11 11.07
N GLU A 57 4.71 -3.08 10.92
CA GLU A 57 3.92 -4.33 10.91
C GLU A 57 4.11 -5.12 9.59
N PRO A 58 4.36 -6.44 9.67
CA PRO A 58 4.69 -7.27 8.50
C PRO A 58 3.49 -7.53 7.56
N GLN A 59 2.28 -7.10 7.95
CA GLN A 59 1.05 -7.43 7.27
C GLN A 59 0.95 -6.80 5.87
N ILE A 60 1.42 -5.56 5.70
CA ILE A 60 1.38 -4.87 4.40
C ILE A 60 2.23 -5.60 3.36
N LEU A 61 3.47 -5.96 3.69
CA LEU A 61 4.33 -6.73 2.79
C LEU A 61 3.70 -8.08 2.41
N GLY A 62 3.04 -8.74 3.36
CA GLY A 62 2.29 -9.98 3.10
C GLY A 62 1.16 -9.78 2.08
N GLN A 63 0.38 -8.70 2.22
CA GLN A 63 -0.69 -8.36 1.28
C GLN A 63 -0.16 -8.09 -0.13
N VAL A 64 0.93 -7.33 -0.27
CA VAL A 64 1.55 -7.07 -1.58
C VAL A 64 2.04 -8.37 -2.23
N LYS A 65 2.61 -9.30 -1.44
CA LYS A 65 3.01 -10.63 -1.95
C LYS A 65 1.82 -11.48 -2.39
N ASN A 66 0.70 -11.42 -1.68
CA ASN A 66 -0.51 -12.13 -2.08
C ASN A 66 -1.09 -11.57 -3.38
N ALA A 67 -1.14 -10.25 -3.54
CA ALA A 67 -1.57 -9.59 -4.77
C ALA A 67 -0.65 -9.95 -5.95
N TYR A 68 0.67 -9.97 -5.72
CA TYR A 68 1.66 -10.44 -6.69
C TYR A 68 1.42 -11.89 -7.11
N ALA A 69 1.18 -12.80 -6.16
CA ALA A 69 0.90 -14.20 -6.44
C ALA A 69 -0.39 -14.37 -7.26
N ALA A 70 -1.45 -13.65 -6.91
CA ALA A 70 -2.71 -13.65 -7.65
C ALA A 70 -2.52 -13.13 -9.09
N GLY A 71 -1.79 -12.03 -9.27
CA GLY A 71 -1.49 -11.50 -10.60
C GLY A 71 -0.63 -12.43 -11.45
N ARG A 72 0.37 -13.09 -10.84
CA ARG A 72 1.20 -14.11 -11.49
C ARG A 72 0.35 -15.27 -12.00
N LEU A 73 -0.57 -15.78 -11.18
CA LEU A 73 -1.49 -16.86 -11.56
C LEU A 73 -2.48 -16.41 -12.65
N GLY A 74 -2.93 -15.16 -12.60
CA GLY A 74 -3.82 -14.57 -13.60
C GLY A 74 -3.12 -14.10 -14.89
N GLY A 75 -1.80 -14.22 -15.00
CA GLY A 75 -1.04 -13.78 -16.17
C GLY A 75 -1.00 -12.26 -16.38
N THR A 76 -1.32 -11.46 -15.37
CA THR A 76 -1.39 -9.98 -15.47
C THR A 76 -0.07 -9.29 -15.10
N ILE A 77 0.92 -10.04 -14.63
CA ILE A 77 2.25 -9.51 -14.26
C ILE A 77 3.19 -9.62 -15.46
N GLY A 78 3.43 -8.49 -16.13
CA GLY A 78 4.45 -8.36 -17.18
C GLY A 78 5.88 -8.26 -16.61
N PRO A 79 6.91 -8.32 -17.48
CA PRO A 79 8.32 -8.39 -17.07
C PRO A 79 8.82 -7.14 -16.31
N HIS A 80 8.27 -5.96 -16.61
CA HIS A 80 8.62 -4.72 -15.90
C HIS A 80 8.05 -4.72 -14.47
N LEU A 81 6.77 -5.06 -14.32
CA LEU A 81 6.09 -5.13 -13.04
C LEU A 81 6.68 -6.25 -12.16
N GLU A 82 7.07 -7.37 -12.77
CA GLU A 82 7.81 -8.45 -12.10
C GLU A 82 9.08 -7.92 -11.44
N LYS A 83 9.98 -7.30 -12.22
CA LYS A 83 11.25 -6.77 -11.71
C LYS A 83 11.01 -5.74 -10.61
N LEU A 84 10.05 -4.85 -10.81
CA LEU A 84 9.69 -3.82 -9.85
C LEU A 84 9.24 -4.40 -8.50
N LEU A 85 8.33 -5.38 -8.52
CA LEU A 85 7.82 -6.02 -7.30
C LEU A 85 8.92 -6.81 -6.58
N GLN A 86 9.77 -7.53 -7.30
CA GLN A 86 10.92 -8.24 -6.70
C GLN A 86 11.89 -7.26 -6.02
N SER A 87 12.21 -6.14 -6.67
CA SER A 87 13.04 -5.08 -6.07
C SER A 87 12.38 -4.48 -4.83
N ALA A 88 11.06 -4.22 -4.87
CA ALA A 88 10.32 -3.71 -3.72
C ALA A 88 10.35 -4.71 -2.54
N PHE A 89 10.22 -6.01 -2.78
CA PHE A 89 10.32 -7.04 -1.74
C PHE A 89 11.72 -7.11 -1.12
N PHE A 90 12.76 -7.01 -1.94
CA PHE A 90 14.13 -6.99 -1.46
C PHE A 90 14.39 -5.77 -0.57
N VAL A 91 13.98 -4.58 -1.01
CA VAL A 91 14.14 -3.35 -0.23
C VAL A 91 13.32 -3.39 1.05
N ALA A 92 12.07 -3.83 1.01
CA ALA A 92 11.24 -3.97 2.20
C ALA A 92 11.88 -4.89 3.26
N LYS A 93 12.47 -6.02 2.82
CA LYS A 93 13.23 -6.90 3.70
C LYS A 93 14.43 -6.17 4.29
N LYS A 94 15.21 -5.47 3.47
CA LYS A 94 16.40 -4.71 3.87
C LYS A 94 16.06 -3.63 4.91
N VAL A 95 15.01 -2.83 4.65
CA VAL A 95 14.51 -1.81 5.59
C VAL A 95 14.16 -2.44 6.93
N ARG A 96 13.44 -3.56 6.94
CA ARG A 96 13.07 -4.24 8.18
C ARG A 96 14.27 -4.80 8.96
N THR A 97 15.27 -5.31 8.27
CA THR A 97 16.43 -5.96 8.92
C THR A 97 17.53 -4.99 9.32
N GLU A 98 17.71 -3.91 8.56
CA GLU A 98 18.85 -3.00 8.71
C GLU A 98 18.47 -1.65 9.35
N THR A 99 17.18 -1.38 9.56
CA THR A 99 16.74 -0.11 10.16
C THR A 99 15.91 -0.33 11.42
N GLN A 100 15.90 0.68 12.29
CA GLN A 100 15.09 0.68 13.52
C GLN A 100 13.58 0.64 13.24
N VAL A 101 13.13 0.90 12.00
CA VAL A 101 11.72 0.77 11.57
C VAL A 101 11.19 -0.65 11.77
N GLY A 102 12.04 -1.67 11.57
CA GLY A 102 11.67 -3.07 11.83
C GLY A 102 11.63 -3.44 13.32
N ASN A 103 12.33 -2.69 14.17
CA ASN A 103 12.35 -2.85 15.63
C ASN A 103 11.29 -2.01 16.33
N ALA A 104 10.78 -0.97 15.65
CA ALA A 104 9.68 -0.14 16.09
C ALA A 104 8.31 -0.81 15.82
N SER A 105 8.22 -2.14 15.97
CA SER A 105 6.96 -2.82 16.26
C SER A 105 6.49 -2.41 17.67
N VAL A 106 6.30 -1.10 17.86
CA VAL A 106 5.46 -0.49 18.87
C VAL A 106 4.04 -0.85 18.43
N SER A 107 3.77 -2.16 18.55
CA SER A 107 2.54 -2.85 18.24
C SER A 107 1.41 -2.08 18.92
N ILE A 108 0.23 -2.05 18.31
CA ILE A 108 -1.01 -1.52 18.90
C ILE A 108 -1.21 -1.98 20.37
N ALA A 109 -0.63 -3.11 20.77
CA ALA A 109 -0.53 -3.59 22.15
C ALA A 109 0.17 -2.62 23.14
N SER A 110 1.10 -1.80 22.68
CA SER A 110 1.85 -0.83 23.50
C SER A 110 1.17 0.54 23.61
N VAL A 111 0.33 0.90 22.63
CA VAL A 111 -0.55 2.10 22.73
C VAL A 111 -1.57 1.90 23.85
N ASN A 112 -2.10 0.67 24.01
CA ASN A 112 -3.05 0.35 25.08
C ASN A 112 -2.44 0.33 26.49
N ARG A 113 -1.14 0.05 26.65
CA ARG A 113 -0.49 0.11 27.98
C ARG A 113 -0.32 1.53 28.49
N ARG A 114 -0.17 2.53 27.60
CA ARG A 114 -0.01 3.93 28.01
C ARG A 114 -1.32 4.56 28.44
N ALA A 115 -2.45 4.16 27.84
CA ALA A 115 -3.78 4.61 28.22
C ALA A 115 -4.32 3.94 29.50
N THR A 116 -3.94 2.69 29.77
CA THR A 116 -4.42 1.95 30.97
C THR A 116 -3.68 2.36 32.26
N LEU A 117 -2.41 2.76 32.20
CA LEU A 117 -1.67 3.22 33.39
C LEU A 117 -2.10 4.60 33.91
N SER A 118 -2.74 5.43 33.08
CA SER A 118 -3.39 6.68 33.52
C SER A 118 -4.76 6.46 34.18
N ALA A 119 -5.39 5.30 33.97
CA ALA A 119 -6.71 4.97 34.52
C ALA A 119 -6.66 4.14 35.83
N LEU A 120 -5.48 3.65 36.21
CA LEU A 120 -5.25 2.83 37.42
C LEU A 120 -4.58 3.59 38.58
N ASN A 121 -4.42 4.91 38.45
CA ASN A 121 -4.01 5.83 39.53
C ASN A 121 -5.20 6.67 40.05
N LEU A 122 -6.36 6.02 40.20
CA LEU A 122 -7.48 6.49 41.02
C LEU A 122 -7.68 5.51 42.18
#